data_AF-A0A2N2A055-F1
#
_entry.id   AF-A0A2N2A055-F1
#
_cell.length_a   1.000
_cell.length_b   1.000
_cell.length_c   1.000
_cell.angle_alpha   90.00
_cell.angle_beta   90.00
_cell.angle_gamma   90.00
#
_symmetry.space_group_name_H-M   'P 1'
#
loop_
_entity.id
_entity.type
_entity.pdbx_description
1 polymer ?
#
loop_
_entity_poly.entity_id
_entity_poly.type
_entity_poly.pdbx_seq_one_letter_code
_entity_poly.pdbx_strand_id
1 'polypeptide(L)'
;MEQPVRTPYSKDGYIIDQARVTNIRYGALTSDINGCGWIAEYNFLKRMGQDVDEQTLADELIRHTLLRGLAGTDTFRLRRRLRRHGYRMPIKIRFNKKARLPEGTSAGVIWYCHKDGFHFVTFYADESIPPQEDGEARFRFLNGLAGKENHLDTMRGFLTKNNVIPFALIMVWPGDGAKQ
;
A
#
# COMPACT_ATOMS: atom_id res chain seq x y z
N MET A 1 -2.82 -35.42 0.19
CA MET A 1 -3.00 -34.18 0.96
C MET A 1 -3.05 -33.04 -0.04
N GLU A 2 -4.25 -32.53 -0.33
CA GLU A 2 -4.40 -31.32 -1.14
C GLU A 2 -3.80 -30.15 -0.36
N GLN A 3 -2.84 -29.45 -0.95
CA GLN A 3 -2.35 -28.21 -0.34
C GLN A 3 -3.52 -27.21 -0.34
N PRO A 4 -3.82 -26.53 0.78
CA PRO A 4 -4.89 -25.55 0.81
C PRO A 4 -4.60 -24.48 -0.24
N VAL A 5 -5.60 -24.18 -1.08
CA VAL A 5 -5.50 -23.15 -2.11
C VAL A 5 -5.19 -21.82 -1.41
N ARG A 6 -3.95 -21.35 -1.55
CA ARG A 6 -3.53 -20.07 -0.98
C ARG A 6 -4.23 -18.95 -1.74
N THR A 7 -5.09 -18.23 -1.03
CA THR A 7 -5.82 -17.04 -1.48
C THR A 7 -4.90 -15.80 -1.52
N PRO A 8 -5.16 -14.78 -2.37
CA PRO A 8 -4.42 -13.50 -2.32
C PRO A 8 -4.67 -12.69 -1.04
N TYR A 9 -5.70 -13.05 -0.26
CA TYR A 9 -6.16 -12.25 0.89
C TYR A 9 -5.57 -12.74 2.23
N SER A 10 -5.38 -11.81 3.15
CA SER A 10 -5.26 -12.10 4.58
C SER A 10 -6.60 -12.52 5.17
N LYS A 11 -6.61 -13.05 6.40
CA LYS A 11 -7.84 -13.47 7.09
C LYS A 11 -8.83 -12.32 7.33
N ASP A 12 -8.31 -11.11 7.48
CA ASP A 12 -9.08 -9.87 7.61
C ASP A 12 -9.38 -9.19 6.25
N GLY A 13 -9.09 -9.87 5.14
CA GLY A 13 -9.55 -9.52 3.80
C GLY A 13 -8.74 -8.45 3.09
N TYR A 14 -7.51 -8.16 3.52
CA TYR A 14 -6.59 -7.32 2.75
C TYR A 14 -5.90 -8.14 1.66
N ILE A 15 -5.62 -7.55 0.52
CA ILE A 15 -4.80 -8.18 -0.52
C ILE A 15 -3.34 -8.13 -0.06
N ILE A 16 -2.72 -9.29 0.17
CA ILE A 16 -1.34 -9.43 0.64
C ILE A 16 -0.43 -10.15 -0.35
N ASP A 17 -0.98 -10.75 -1.39
CA ASP A 17 -0.23 -11.46 -2.44
C ASP A 17 -0.74 -11.06 -3.83
N GLN A 18 -0.20 -9.97 -4.38
CA GLN A 18 -0.54 -9.49 -5.73
C GLN A 18 -0.35 -10.57 -6.81
N ALA A 19 0.65 -11.45 -6.70
CA ALA A 19 0.95 -12.45 -7.72
C ALA A 19 -0.19 -13.47 -7.90
N ARG A 20 -1.11 -13.54 -6.94
CA ARG A 20 -2.30 -14.41 -6.98
C ARG A 20 -3.55 -13.71 -7.50
N VAL A 21 -3.50 -12.40 -7.74
CA VAL A 21 -4.63 -11.61 -8.26
C VAL A 21 -4.64 -11.66 -9.78
N THR A 22 -4.81 -12.86 -10.33
CA THR A 22 -4.74 -13.14 -11.78
C THR A 22 -6.09 -12.96 -12.50
N ASN A 23 -7.18 -12.93 -11.75
CA ASN A 23 -8.55 -12.82 -12.26
C ASN A 23 -9.01 -11.37 -12.48
N ILE A 24 -8.33 -10.39 -11.87
CA ILE A 24 -8.69 -8.96 -11.99
C ILE A 24 -7.85 -8.32 -13.08
N ARG A 25 -8.53 -7.81 -14.11
CA ARG A 25 -7.87 -7.10 -15.20
C ARG A 25 -7.48 -5.70 -14.79
N TYR A 26 -6.32 -5.26 -15.26
CA TYR A 26 -5.82 -3.90 -15.13
C TYR A 26 -5.33 -3.40 -16.50
N GLY A 27 -6.29 -3.03 -17.34
CA GLY A 27 -6.05 -2.64 -18.74
C GLY A 27 -5.84 -3.85 -19.64
N ALA A 28 -4.71 -3.88 -20.37
CA ALA A 28 -4.34 -5.02 -21.22
C ALA A 28 -3.64 -6.14 -20.45
N LEU A 29 -3.28 -5.90 -19.19
CA LEU A 29 -2.57 -6.83 -18.30
C LEU A 29 -3.46 -7.25 -17.14
N THR A 30 -3.05 -8.28 -16.41
CA THR A 30 -3.66 -8.74 -15.17
C THR A 30 -2.98 -8.09 -13.96
N SER A 31 -3.69 -8.02 -12.83
CA SER A 31 -3.24 -7.26 -11.66
C SER A 31 -1.99 -7.82 -10.99
N ASP A 32 -1.66 -9.09 -11.21
CA ASP A 32 -0.38 -9.68 -10.81
C ASP A 32 0.83 -8.96 -11.44
N ILE A 33 0.67 -8.38 -12.64
CA ILE A 33 1.76 -7.74 -13.40
C ILE A 33 1.94 -6.28 -13.02
N ASN A 34 0.86 -5.49 -12.92
CA ASN A 34 0.94 -4.04 -12.73
C ASN A 34 -0.17 -3.45 -11.82
N GLY A 35 -0.83 -4.29 -11.01
CA GLY A 35 -1.96 -3.90 -10.16
C GLY A 35 -1.60 -3.27 -8.82
N CYS A 36 -0.32 -3.14 -8.47
CA CYS A 36 0.12 -2.70 -7.14
C CYS A 36 -0.53 -1.39 -6.66
N GLY A 37 -0.79 -0.45 -7.58
CA GLY A 37 -1.42 0.83 -7.26
C GLY A 37 -2.88 0.72 -6.81
N TRP A 38 -3.72 -0.03 -7.54
CA TRP A 38 -5.12 -0.20 -7.14
C TRP A 38 -5.24 -1.13 -5.94
N ILE A 39 -4.33 -2.11 -5.80
CA ILE A 39 -4.25 -2.97 -4.62
C ILE A 39 -3.94 -2.13 -3.37
N ALA A 40 -3.01 -1.19 -3.47
CA ALA A 40 -2.74 -0.26 -2.38
C ALA A 40 -3.95 0.65 -2.10
N GLU A 41 -4.66 1.10 -3.12
CA GLU A 41 -5.91 1.85 -2.94
C GLU A 41 -6.97 1.04 -2.20
N TYR A 42 -7.25 -0.18 -2.66
CA TYR A 42 -8.20 -1.12 -2.04
C TYR A 42 -7.86 -1.34 -0.58
N ASN A 43 -6.61 -1.71 -0.28
CA ASN A 43 -6.17 -1.96 1.09
C ASN A 43 -6.32 -0.74 1.99
N PHE A 44 -6.02 0.45 1.47
CA PHE A 44 -6.20 1.70 2.20
C PHE A 44 -7.67 1.99 2.47
N LEU A 45 -8.53 1.95 1.44
CA LEU A 45 -9.96 2.24 1.58
C LEU A 45 -10.67 1.22 2.49
N LYS A 46 -10.32 -0.06 2.36
CA LYS A 46 -10.79 -1.12 3.27
C LYS A 46 -10.40 -0.84 4.71
N ARG A 47 -9.16 -0.39 4.96
CA ARG A 47 -8.70 -0.03 6.32
C ARG A 47 -9.52 1.11 6.92
N MET A 48 -9.99 2.04 6.08
CA MET A 48 -10.88 3.13 6.47
C MET A 48 -12.36 2.70 6.59
N GLY A 49 -12.67 1.41 6.45
CA GLY A 49 -14.03 0.87 6.56
C GLY A 49 -14.91 1.15 5.34
N GLN A 50 -14.34 1.54 4.20
CA GLN A 50 -15.12 1.66 2.97
C GLN A 50 -15.39 0.29 2.37
N ASP A 51 -16.64 0.08 1.94
CA ASP A 51 -17.01 -1.06 1.12
C ASP A 51 -16.60 -0.77 -0.33
N VAL A 52 -15.66 -1.55 -0.85
CA VAL A 52 -15.04 -1.32 -2.15
C VAL A 52 -14.94 -2.61 -2.94
N ASP A 53 -15.45 -2.57 -4.17
CA ASP A 53 -15.31 -3.67 -5.13
C ASP A 53 -13.98 -3.58 -5.88
N GLU A 54 -13.30 -4.71 -5.99
CA GLU A 54 -11.92 -4.80 -6.47
C GLU A 54 -11.82 -4.54 -7.98
N GLN A 55 -12.71 -5.14 -8.77
CA GLN A 55 -12.71 -4.94 -10.23
C GLN A 55 -13.11 -3.50 -10.58
N THR A 56 -14.11 -2.96 -9.89
CA THR A 56 -14.51 -1.56 -10.04
C THR A 56 -13.33 -0.64 -9.73
N LEU A 57 -12.65 -0.80 -8.60
CA LEU A 57 -11.48 0.01 -8.24
C LEU A 57 -10.35 -0.07 -9.27
N ALA A 58 -10.04 -1.27 -9.77
CA ALA A 58 -9.03 -1.49 -10.80
C ALA A 58 -9.42 -0.77 -12.11
N ASP A 59 -10.67 -0.90 -12.54
CA ASP A 59 -11.20 -0.25 -13.74
C ASP A 59 -11.19 1.28 -13.62
N GLU A 60 -11.52 1.82 -12.46
CA GLU A 60 -11.49 3.27 -12.23
C GLU A 60 -10.09 3.85 -12.33
N LEU A 61 -9.10 3.17 -11.74
CA LEU A 61 -7.73 3.64 -11.72
C LEU A 61 -7.11 3.55 -13.11
N ILE A 62 -7.34 2.45 -13.84
CA ILE A 62 -6.78 2.24 -15.18
C ILE A 62 -7.34 3.24 -16.21
N ARG A 63 -8.64 3.60 -16.13
CA ARG A 63 -9.30 4.56 -17.05
C ARG A 63 -8.53 5.87 -17.20
N HIS A 64 -7.72 6.21 -16.20
CA HIS A 64 -6.95 7.45 -16.18
C HIS A 64 -5.44 7.22 -16.17
N THR A 65 -4.91 6.01 -16.39
CA THR A 65 -3.46 5.73 -16.51
C THR A 65 -2.86 6.18 -17.85
N LEU A 66 -1.60 6.65 -17.86
CA LEU A 66 -0.90 7.00 -19.10
C LEU A 66 -0.51 5.69 -19.78
N LEU A 67 -0.58 5.66 -21.11
CA LEU A 67 -0.25 4.47 -21.91
C LEU A 67 -1.00 3.19 -21.46
N ARG A 68 -2.25 3.32 -20.99
CA ARG A 68 -3.12 2.19 -20.60
C ARG A 68 -2.48 1.23 -19.58
N GLY A 69 -1.66 1.73 -18.65
CA GLY A 69 -1.06 0.95 -17.55
C GLY A 69 0.34 0.40 -17.81
N LEU A 70 0.96 0.68 -18.97
CA LEU A 70 2.31 0.22 -19.32
C LEU A 70 3.43 0.82 -18.44
N ALA A 71 3.21 1.98 -17.84
CA ALA A 71 4.15 2.63 -16.91
C ALA A 71 3.76 2.46 -15.43
N GLY A 72 2.82 1.55 -15.13
CA GLY A 72 2.26 1.37 -13.80
C GLY A 72 1.32 2.51 -13.36
N THR A 73 0.99 2.51 -12.07
CA THR A 73 0.15 3.55 -11.46
C THR A 73 1.00 4.77 -11.08
N ASP A 74 0.55 5.96 -11.47
CA ASP A 74 1.17 7.22 -11.09
C ASP A 74 0.81 7.60 -9.64
N THR A 75 1.82 7.88 -8.80
CA THR A 75 1.65 8.24 -7.37
C THR A 75 0.75 9.46 -7.16
N PHE A 76 0.83 10.47 -8.03
CA PHE A 76 -0.02 11.67 -7.93
C PHE A 76 -1.48 11.38 -8.29
N ARG A 77 -1.71 10.41 -9.18
CA ARG A 77 -3.07 9.95 -9.52
C ARG A 77 -3.70 9.15 -8.41
N LEU A 78 -2.96 8.22 -7.82
CA LEU A 78 -3.42 7.49 -6.63
C LEU A 78 -3.78 8.48 -5.52
N ARG A 79 -2.90 9.45 -5.25
CA ARG A 79 -3.19 10.55 -4.32
C ARG A 79 -4.46 11.33 -4.68
N ARG A 80 -4.67 11.64 -5.97
CA ARG A 80 -5.86 12.38 -6.44
C ARG A 80 -7.12 11.56 -6.22
N ARG A 81 -7.11 10.25 -6.43
CA ARG A 81 -8.26 9.39 -6.14
C ARG A 81 -8.54 9.32 -4.64
N LEU A 82 -7.54 9.02 -3.82
CA LEU A 82 -7.72 9.01 -2.36
C LEU A 82 -8.27 10.34 -1.85
N ARG A 83 -7.84 11.47 -2.42
CA ARG A 83 -8.42 12.79 -2.14
C ARG A 83 -9.90 12.91 -2.53
N ARG A 84 -10.34 12.32 -3.65
CA ARG A 84 -11.76 12.28 -4.05
C ARG A 84 -12.61 11.44 -3.09
N HIS A 85 -12.01 10.42 -2.48
CA HIS A 85 -12.62 9.65 -1.39
C HIS A 85 -12.60 10.37 -0.03
N GLY A 86 -12.12 11.62 0.04
CA GLY A 86 -12.06 12.44 1.26
C GLY A 86 -10.70 12.45 1.97
N TYR A 87 -9.73 11.63 1.54
CA TYR A 87 -8.45 11.46 2.23
C TYR A 87 -7.36 12.40 1.68
N ARG A 88 -7.07 13.47 2.42
CA ARG A 88 -6.00 14.42 2.09
C ARG A 88 -4.64 13.89 2.54
N MET A 89 -3.91 13.24 1.63
CA MET A 89 -2.64 12.58 1.96
C MET A 89 -1.41 13.36 1.45
N PRO A 90 -0.73 14.18 2.27
CA PRO A 90 0.53 14.83 1.90
C PRO A 90 1.59 13.79 1.47
N ILE A 91 2.32 14.09 0.40
CA ILE A 91 3.49 13.27 -0.01
C ILE A 91 4.69 13.74 0.78
N LYS A 92 5.43 12.78 1.34
CA LYS A 92 6.67 12.97 2.08
C LYS A 92 7.76 12.15 1.40
N ILE A 93 8.87 12.80 1.02
CA ILE A 93 10.09 12.11 0.62
C ILE A 93 10.81 11.68 1.91
N ARG A 94 11.23 10.42 1.98
CA ARG A 94 11.97 9.88 3.13
C ARG A 94 13.14 9.03 2.67
N PHE A 95 14.30 9.24 3.30
CA PHE A 95 15.49 8.41 3.09
C PHE A 95 15.45 7.21 4.03
N ASN A 96 15.79 6.02 3.53
CA ASN A 96 15.54 4.73 4.21
C ASN A 96 16.00 4.72 5.69
N LYS A 97 17.27 5.07 5.94
CA LYS A 97 17.87 5.04 7.29
C LYS A 97 17.29 6.07 8.27
N LYS A 98 16.61 7.10 7.76
CA LYS A 98 16.03 8.21 8.54
C LYS A 98 14.51 8.31 8.36
N ALA A 99 13.87 7.25 7.86
CA ALA A 99 12.47 7.29 7.50
C ALA A 99 11.56 7.17 8.74
N ARG A 100 11.40 8.30 9.44
CA ARG A 100 10.39 8.50 10.47
C ARG A 100 9.21 9.29 9.90
N LEU A 101 8.01 8.86 10.26
CA LEU A 101 6.78 9.54 9.87
C LEU A 101 6.40 10.59 10.92
N PRO A 102 5.60 11.61 10.53
CA PRO A 102 5.03 12.53 11.52
C PRO A 102 4.29 11.76 12.62
N GLU A 103 4.38 12.25 13.86
CA GLU A 103 3.60 11.75 14.98
C GLU A 103 2.10 11.78 14.64
N GLY A 104 1.36 10.77 15.12
CA GLY A 104 -0.04 10.59 14.78
C GLY A 104 -0.31 10.02 13.39
N THR A 105 0.70 9.68 12.57
CA THR A 105 0.45 8.98 11.31
C THR A 105 -0.20 7.62 11.55
N SER A 106 -1.45 7.44 11.13
CA SER A 106 -2.23 6.22 11.34
C SER A 106 -2.19 5.27 10.14
N ALA A 107 -2.08 5.79 8.93
CA ALA A 107 -2.04 4.99 7.73
C ALA A 107 -1.34 5.71 6.58
N GLY A 108 -1.11 5.01 5.49
CA GLY A 108 -0.61 5.61 4.28
C GLY A 108 -0.29 4.63 3.18
N VAL A 109 0.28 5.16 2.11
CA VAL A 109 0.74 4.39 0.96
C VAL A 109 2.18 4.80 0.63
N ILE A 110 3.04 3.82 0.43
CA ILE A 110 4.44 3.97 0.05
C ILE A 110 4.56 3.69 -1.44
N TRP A 111 5.34 4.49 -2.13
CA TRP A 111 5.90 4.19 -3.45
C TRP A 111 7.43 4.10 -3.32
N TYR A 112 7.97 2.91 -3.59
CA TYR A 112 9.40 2.60 -3.43
C TYR A 112 9.86 1.62 -4.52
N CYS A 113 11.15 1.38 -4.63
CA CYS A 113 11.71 0.41 -5.57
C CYS A 113 12.17 -0.83 -4.81
N HIS A 114 11.58 -2.00 -5.07
CA HIS A 114 12.10 -3.28 -4.59
C HIS A 114 12.89 -3.99 -5.70
N LYS A 115 13.35 -5.20 -5.41
CA LYS A 115 14.19 -6.01 -6.32
C LYS A 115 13.56 -6.25 -7.71
N ASP A 116 12.23 -6.23 -7.84
CA ASP A 116 11.53 -6.51 -9.11
C ASP A 116 10.93 -5.24 -9.75
N GLY A 117 11.18 -4.05 -9.18
CA GLY A 117 10.75 -2.76 -9.74
C GLY A 117 10.07 -1.83 -8.74
N PHE A 118 9.38 -0.82 -9.27
CA PHE A 118 8.60 0.12 -8.46
C PHE A 118 7.31 -0.51 -7.95
N HIS A 119 6.98 -0.27 -6.68
CA HIS A 119 5.86 -0.92 -6.02
C HIS A 119 5.14 0.00 -5.04
N PHE A 120 3.84 -0.26 -4.92
CA PHE A 120 2.97 0.40 -3.95
C PHE A 120 2.60 -0.54 -2.81
N VAL A 121 2.69 -0.02 -1.59
CA VAL A 121 2.35 -0.74 -0.36
C VAL A 121 1.50 0.14 0.52
N THR A 122 0.41 -0.41 1.04
CA THR A 122 -0.35 0.24 2.11
C THR A 122 0.27 -0.10 3.44
N PHE A 123 0.31 0.86 4.35
CA PHE A 123 0.65 0.62 5.73
C PHE A 123 -0.38 1.25 6.66
N TYR A 124 -0.53 0.67 7.85
CA TYR A 124 -1.31 1.28 8.91
C TYR A 124 -0.77 0.90 10.29
N ALA A 125 -1.06 1.75 11.26
CA ALA A 125 -0.90 1.52 12.68
C ALA A 125 -2.29 1.36 13.31
N ASP A 126 -2.38 0.54 14.33
CA ASP A 126 -3.52 0.45 15.24
C ASP A 126 -3.06 0.05 16.63
N GLU A 127 -3.98 0.02 17.59
CA GLU A 127 -3.69 -0.29 19.00
C GLU A 127 -3.11 -1.70 19.21
N SER A 128 -3.34 -2.62 18.27
CA SER A 128 -2.80 -3.99 18.34
C SER A 128 -1.33 -4.09 17.92
N ILE A 129 -0.78 -3.01 17.32
CA ILE A 129 0.60 -2.95 16.84
C ILE A 129 1.40 -2.05 17.80
N PRO A 130 1.98 -2.61 18.88
CA PRO A 130 2.75 -1.82 19.82
C PRO A 130 3.98 -1.20 19.13
N PRO A 131 4.41 0.00 19.55
CA PRO A 131 5.65 0.59 19.07
C PRO A 131 6.85 -0.30 19.41
N GLN A 132 7.99 -0.01 18.78
CA GLN A 132 9.26 -0.62 19.15
C GLN A 132 9.70 -0.15 20.55
N GLU A 133 10.60 -0.88 21.20
CA GLU A 133 11.11 -0.56 22.55
C GLU A 133 11.66 0.87 22.70
N ASP A 134 12.21 1.45 21.62
CA ASP A 134 12.71 2.82 21.56
C ASP A 134 11.60 3.88 21.34
N GLY A 135 10.33 3.46 21.36
CA GLY A 135 9.16 4.29 21.11
C GLY A 135 8.84 4.52 19.63
N GLU A 136 9.61 3.95 18.69
CA GLU A 136 9.34 4.15 17.26
C GLU A 136 8.07 3.44 16.82
N ALA A 137 7.17 4.18 16.16
CA ALA A 137 5.90 3.64 15.67
C ALA A 137 6.14 2.48 14.68
N ARG A 138 5.37 1.40 14.89
CA ARG A 138 5.34 0.23 14.01
C ARG A 138 4.04 0.21 13.21
N PHE A 139 4.13 -0.41 12.04
CA PHE A 139 3.05 -0.50 11.09
C PHE A 139 2.95 -1.92 10.55
N ARG A 140 1.75 -2.30 10.15
CA ARG A 140 1.55 -3.45 9.28
C ARG A 140 1.63 -3.00 7.83
N PHE A 141 2.49 -3.64 7.06
CA PHE A 141 2.67 -3.39 5.62
C PHE A 141 1.91 -4.43 4.82
N LEU A 142 0.89 -3.99 4.08
CA LEU A 142 0.05 -4.84 3.26
C LEU A 142 0.62 -4.93 1.84
N ASN A 143 0.75 -6.16 1.34
CA ASN A 143 1.37 -6.46 0.04
C ASN A 143 2.84 -5.99 -0.08
N GLY A 144 3.55 -5.78 1.05
CA GLY A 144 4.97 -5.41 1.04
C GLY A 144 5.93 -6.60 0.91
N LEU A 145 5.48 -7.78 1.33
CA LEU A 145 6.10 -9.07 1.07
C LEU A 145 4.99 -10.03 0.68
N ALA A 146 5.08 -10.63 -0.51
CA ALA A 146 4.02 -11.45 -1.08
C ALA A 146 3.58 -12.57 -0.10
N GLY A 147 2.28 -12.59 0.21
CA GLY A 147 1.66 -13.59 1.08
C GLY A 147 1.99 -13.44 2.57
N LYS A 148 2.76 -12.42 2.98
CA LYS A 148 3.09 -12.21 4.39
C LYS A 148 1.98 -11.43 5.08
N GLU A 149 1.07 -12.17 5.71
CA GLU A 149 -0.10 -11.61 6.40
C GLU A 149 0.26 -10.57 7.45
N ASN A 150 1.24 -10.84 8.31
CA ASN A 150 1.65 -9.96 9.42
C ASN A 150 3.06 -9.38 9.21
N HIS A 151 3.24 -8.58 8.17
CA HIS A 151 4.47 -7.83 7.99
C HIS A 151 4.48 -6.60 8.92
N LEU A 152 4.93 -6.78 10.18
CA LEU A 152 5.02 -5.72 11.18
C LEU A 152 6.44 -5.17 11.31
N ASP A 153 6.65 -3.90 10.99
CA ASP A 153 7.97 -3.26 11.08
C ASP A 153 7.83 -1.74 11.37
N THR A 154 8.93 -1.07 11.63
CA THR A 154 8.98 0.41 11.55
C THR A 154 9.09 0.85 10.10
N MET A 155 8.73 2.09 9.78
CA MET A 155 8.91 2.63 8.42
C MET A 155 10.39 2.61 7.98
N ARG A 156 11.28 2.97 8.91
CA ARG A 156 12.74 2.88 8.74
C ARG A 156 13.21 1.45 8.50
N GLY A 157 12.73 0.49 9.30
CA GLY A 157 13.04 -0.93 9.18
C GLY A 157 12.60 -1.50 7.83
N PHE A 158 11.34 -1.24 7.45
CA PHE A 158 10.78 -1.68 6.18
C PHE A 158 11.58 -1.16 4.99
N LEU A 159 11.81 0.15 4.91
CA LEU A 159 12.52 0.76 3.78
C LEU A 159 13.99 0.33 3.72
N THR A 160 14.66 0.17 4.85
CA THR A 160 16.06 -0.29 4.88
C THR A 160 16.20 -1.71 4.35
N LYS A 161 15.22 -2.58 4.60
CA LYS A 161 15.24 -3.98 4.17
C LYS A 161 14.77 -4.18 2.72
N ASN A 162 13.80 -3.38 2.27
CA ASN A 162 13.05 -3.68 1.04
C ASN A 162 13.27 -2.65 -0.09
N ASN A 163 13.78 -1.45 0.19
CA ASN A 163 13.96 -0.41 -0.82
C ASN A 163 15.40 -0.41 -1.36
N VAL A 164 15.55 -0.64 -2.67
CA VAL A 164 16.86 -0.70 -3.34
C VAL A 164 17.42 0.69 -3.67
N ILE A 165 16.55 1.71 -3.74
CA ILE A 165 16.95 3.11 -3.88
C ILE A 165 16.97 3.80 -2.49
N PRO A 166 17.72 4.90 -2.31
CA PRO A 166 17.94 5.47 -0.97
C PRO A 166 16.74 6.24 -0.41
N PHE A 167 15.67 6.45 -1.19
CA PHE A 167 14.49 7.20 -0.79
C PHE A 167 13.18 6.56 -1.26
N ALA A 168 12.07 6.92 -0.63
CA ALA A 168 10.72 6.57 -1.04
C ALA A 168 9.81 7.80 -1.01
N LEU A 169 8.73 7.74 -1.79
CA LEU A 169 7.61 8.68 -1.68
C LEU A 169 6.54 8.06 -0.80
N ILE A 170 6.10 8.77 0.23
CA ILE A 170 5.12 8.26 1.19
C ILE A 170 3.95 9.22 1.25
N MET A 171 2.78 8.76 0.87
CA MET A 171 1.50 9.42 1.14
C MET A 171 1.10 9.08 2.57
N VAL A 172 0.99 10.08 3.44
CA VAL A 172 0.67 9.86 4.86
C VAL A 172 -0.74 10.34 5.19
N TRP A 173 -1.44 9.56 6.01
CA TRP A 173 -2.74 9.90 6.59
C TRP A 173 -2.63 9.90 8.12
N PRO A 174 -2.97 11.01 8.80
CA PRO A 174 -2.85 11.11 10.24
C PRO A 174 -4.07 10.57 11.02
N GLY A 175 -5.11 10.07 10.34
CA GLY A 175 -6.33 9.56 11.00
C GLY A 175 -7.35 10.66 11.30
N ASP A 176 -8.60 10.26 11.59
CA ASP A 176 -9.73 11.18 11.79
C ASP A 176 -9.62 12.04 13.06
N GLY A 177 -8.74 11.66 14.00
CA GLY A 177 -8.42 12.45 15.18
C GLY A 177 -7.45 13.61 14.94
N ALA A 178 -6.79 13.65 13.77
CA ALA A 178 -5.85 14.70 13.44
C ALA A 178 -6.58 15.86 12.77
N LYS A 179 -6.99 16.83 13.60
CA LYS A 179 -7.44 18.14 13.15
C LYS A 179 -6.45 18.72 12.13
N GLN A 180 -6.91 18.93 10.90
CA GLN A 180 -6.38 19.94 9.97
C GLN A 180 -7.54 20.75 9.44
#